data_AF-A0A9Y2JXK8-F1
#
_entry.id   AF-A0A9Y2JXK8-F1
#
_cell.length_a   1.000
_cell.length_b   1.000
_cell.length_c   1.000
_cell.angle_alpha   90.00
_cell.angle_beta   90.00
_cell.angle_gamma   90.00
#
_symmetry.space_group_name_H-M   'P 1'
#
loop_
_entity.id
_entity.type
_entity.pdbx_description
1 polymer ?
#
loop_
_entity_poly.entity_id
_entity_poly.type
_entity_poly.pdbx_seq_one_letter_code
_entity_poly.pdbx_strand_id
1 'polypeptide(L)'
;MSAVEEADVMAVLARPVPVGVLAEALGLPGVAADVVPVAAAYHPHVTPDADAEAAVGRLIAACGGPTELTAARIGLLVQACDATAGLIGNALSASLAGKPAELLAEPPVVATRRRVDGSDVTVSLTGTPFGAGPRECPGSRHAIALATGVLQALRGFRLTEAETAWVSSPNLRMPAVLRVTRG
;
A
#
# COMPACT_ATOMS: atom_id res chain seq x y z
N MET A 1 -15.92 28.50 14.96
CA MET A 1 -16.18 27.41 14.00
C MET A 1 -14.83 26.82 13.64
N SER A 2 -14.48 25.67 14.21
CA SER A 2 -13.26 24.94 13.85
C SER A 2 -13.39 24.55 12.38
N ALA A 3 -12.43 24.93 11.53
CA ALA A 3 -12.31 24.35 10.21
C ALA A 3 -12.30 22.83 10.40
N VAL A 4 -13.18 22.12 9.70
CA VAL A 4 -13.10 20.66 9.68
C VAL A 4 -11.83 20.34 8.92
N GLU A 5 -10.81 19.89 9.63
CA GLU A 5 -9.48 19.68 9.08
C GLU A 5 -9.55 18.65 7.97
N GLU A 6 -9.26 19.10 6.75
CA GLU A 6 -9.20 18.24 5.58
C GLU A 6 -7.94 17.38 5.66
N ALA A 7 -8.09 16.08 5.43
CA ALA A 7 -7.00 15.11 5.54
C ALA A 7 -6.82 14.34 4.24
N ASP A 8 -5.58 14.20 3.76
CA ASP A 8 -5.25 13.27 2.68
C ASP A 8 -5.14 11.85 3.23
N VAL A 9 -6.16 11.04 2.97
CA VAL A 9 -6.25 9.64 3.39
C VAL A 9 -5.05 8.83 2.89
N MET A 10 -4.57 9.10 1.67
CA MET A 10 -3.48 8.30 1.09
C MET A 10 -2.16 8.50 1.85
N ALA A 11 -1.89 9.73 2.30
CA ALA A 11 -0.70 10.07 3.06
C ALA A 11 -0.81 9.72 4.54
N VAL A 12 -1.96 9.99 5.18
CA VAL A 12 -2.09 9.93 6.65
C VAL A 12 -2.65 8.61 7.17
N LEU A 13 -3.31 7.81 6.32
CA LEU A 13 -3.97 6.56 6.74
C LEU A 13 -3.58 5.37 5.85
N ALA A 14 -3.86 5.44 4.55
CA ALA A 14 -3.86 4.27 3.66
C ALA A 14 -2.47 3.60 3.55
N ARG A 15 -1.39 4.40 3.56
CA ARG A 15 -0.01 3.89 3.65
C ARG A 15 0.44 3.61 5.09
N PRO A 16 0.46 4.61 6.00
CA PRO A 16 1.12 4.44 7.29
C PRO A 16 0.40 3.47 8.24
N VAL A 17 -0.94 3.39 8.21
CA VAL A 17 -1.67 2.55 9.18
C VAL A 17 -1.47 1.05 8.92
N PRO A 18 -1.67 0.52 7.69
CA PRO A 18 -1.40 -0.89 7.44
C PRO A 18 0.04 -1.29 7.74
N VAL A 19 1.00 -0.45 7.36
CA VAL A 19 2.42 -0.68 7.64
C VAL A 19 2.70 -0.65 9.15
N GLY A 20 2.16 0.33 9.88
CA GLY A 20 2.33 0.44 11.32
C GLY A 20 1.82 -0.79 12.06
N VAL A 21 0.62 -1.26 11.73
CA VAL A 21 0.03 -2.47 12.34
C VAL A 21 0.89 -3.72 12.05
N LEU A 22 1.33 -3.90 10.81
CA LEU A 22 2.20 -5.03 10.46
C LEU A 22 3.57 -4.94 11.15
N ALA A 23 4.14 -3.73 11.23
CA ALA A 23 5.44 -3.51 11.83
C ALA A 23 5.40 -3.74 13.35
N GLU A 24 4.34 -3.30 14.03
CA GLU A 24 4.12 -3.61 15.46
C GLU A 24 4.05 -5.12 15.69
N ALA A 25 3.31 -5.86 14.84
CA ALA A 25 3.25 -7.32 14.92
C ALA A 25 4.61 -8.01 14.70
N LEU A 26 5.53 -7.35 14.00
CA LEU A 26 6.91 -7.81 13.79
C LEU A 26 7.89 -7.34 14.88
N GLY A 27 7.43 -6.56 15.87
CA GLY A 27 8.28 -5.97 16.91
C GLY A 27 9.13 -4.78 16.43
N LEU A 28 8.67 -4.07 15.39
CA LEU A 28 9.34 -2.92 14.77
C LEU A 28 8.46 -1.65 14.85
N PRO A 29 8.08 -1.19 16.06
CA PRO A 29 7.20 -0.03 16.18
C PRO A 29 7.83 1.24 15.59
N GLY A 30 7.00 2.11 15.00
CA GLY A 30 7.42 3.43 14.53
C GLY A 30 8.13 3.49 13.18
N VAL A 31 8.38 2.36 12.52
CA VAL A 31 9.13 2.33 11.25
C VAL A 31 8.30 2.72 10.01
N ALA A 32 7.00 2.95 10.16
CA ALA A 32 6.10 3.21 9.02
C ALA A 32 6.53 4.44 8.19
N ALA A 33 7.06 5.48 8.84
CA ALA A 33 7.55 6.68 8.16
C ALA A 33 8.75 6.40 7.23
N ASP A 34 9.58 5.41 7.57
CA ASP A 34 10.73 4.99 6.77
C ASP A 34 10.34 4.00 5.66
N VAL A 35 9.28 3.22 5.84
CA VAL A 35 8.82 2.25 4.84
C VAL A 35 8.25 2.94 3.59
N VAL A 36 7.51 4.04 3.76
CA VAL A 36 6.86 4.75 2.63
C VAL A 36 7.83 5.21 1.54
N PRO A 37 8.92 5.96 1.84
CA PRO A 37 9.88 6.35 0.81
C PRO A 37 10.60 5.15 0.18
N VAL A 38 10.91 4.10 0.96
CA VAL A 38 11.52 2.88 0.42
C VAL A 38 10.56 2.15 -0.52
N ALA A 39 9.26 2.13 -0.20
CA ALA A 39 8.23 1.55 -1.05
C ALA A 39 8.02 2.32 -2.36
N ALA A 40 8.29 3.62 -2.40
CA ALA A 40 8.27 4.37 -3.66
C ALA A 40 9.42 3.97 -4.61
N ALA A 41 10.54 3.48 -4.06
CA ALA A 41 11.77 3.22 -4.80
C ALA A 41 12.15 1.74 -4.98
N TYR A 42 11.41 0.78 -4.40
CA TYR A 42 11.80 -0.64 -4.45
C TYR A 42 11.63 -1.30 -5.83
N HIS A 43 10.87 -0.69 -6.74
CA HIS A 43 10.62 -1.27 -8.06
C HIS A 43 11.88 -1.20 -8.95
N PRO A 44 12.22 -2.26 -9.71
CA PRO A 44 13.50 -2.37 -10.43
C PRO A 44 13.87 -1.26 -11.42
N HIS A 45 12.93 -0.40 -11.80
CA HIS A 45 13.13 0.68 -12.77
C HIS A 45 13.09 2.07 -12.12
N VAL A 46 13.08 2.13 -10.80
CA VAL A 46 13.09 3.37 -10.02
C VAL A 46 14.46 3.53 -9.39
N THR A 47 15.10 4.67 -9.63
CA THR A 47 16.33 5.04 -8.92
C THR A 47 15.95 5.64 -7.57
N PRO A 48 16.39 5.08 -6.43
CA PRO A 48 16.14 5.67 -5.12
C PRO A 48 16.82 7.03 -4.99
N ASP A 49 16.17 7.96 -4.31
CA ASP A 49 16.79 9.21 -3.88
C ASP A 49 17.52 9.04 -2.53
N ALA A 50 18.20 10.10 -2.09
CA ALA A 50 18.96 10.08 -0.83
C ALA A 50 18.07 9.83 0.39
N ASP A 51 16.80 10.24 0.36
CA ASP A 51 15.87 10.05 1.47
C ASP A 51 15.45 8.58 1.59
N ALA A 52 15.17 7.91 0.46
CA ALA A 52 14.90 6.49 0.40
C ALA A 52 16.12 5.64 0.83
N GLU A 53 17.33 6.02 0.43
CA GLU A 53 18.56 5.37 0.87
C GLU A 53 18.79 5.53 2.39
N ALA A 54 18.59 6.74 2.93
CA ALA A 54 18.69 6.97 4.36
C ALA A 54 17.63 6.20 5.15
N ALA A 55 16.40 6.11 4.62
CA ALA A 55 15.31 5.37 5.23
C ALA A 55 15.59 3.87 5.29
N VAL A 56 16.10 3.25 4.22
CA VAL A 56 16.47 1.82 4.27
C VAL A 56 17.59 1.56 5.29
N GLY A 57 18.54 2.48 5.44
CA GLY A 57 19.56 2.41 6.48
C GLY A 57 18.97 2.39 7.90
N ARG A 58 17.98 3.25 8.17
CA ARG A 58 17.25 3.26 9.46
C ARG A 58 16.45 1.97 9.68
N LEU A 59 15.79 1.44 8.65
CA LEU A 59 15.07 0.16 8.73
C LEU A 59 16.02 -1.01 9.04
N ILE A 60 17.19 -1.04 8.41
CA ILE A 60 18.22 -2.06 8.68
C ILE A 60 18.69 -1.96 10.13
N ALA A 61 18.95 -0.74 10.63
CA ALA A 61 19.34 -0.52 12.02
C ALA A 61 18.24 -0.95 13.00
N ALA A 62 16.97 -0.62 12.74
CA ALA A 62 15.82 -1.04 13.54
C ALA A 62 15.66 -2.56 13.59
N CYS A 63 16.05 -3.26 12.52
CA CYS A 63 16.07 -4.72 12.47
C CYS A 63 17.32 -5.35 13.13
N GLY A 64 18.29 -4.56 13.58
CA GLY A 64 19.52 -5.04 14.22
C GLY A 64 20.67 -5.36 13.25
N GLY A 65 20.60 -4.94 12.00
CA GLY A 65 21.68 -5.07 11.01
C GLY A 65 21.29 -5.81 9.72
N PRO A 66 22.20 -5.89 8.72
CA PRO A 66 21.90 -6.40 7.39
C PRO A 66 21.94 -7.93 7.34
N THR A 67 20.80 -8.57 7.59
CA THR A 67 20.63 -10.03 7.49
C THR A 67 19.54 -10.38 6.48
N GLU A 68 19.48 -11.65 6.06
CA GLU A 68 18.36 -12.14 5.23
C GLU A 68 17.00 -11.95 5.91
N LEU A 69 16.94 -12.15 7.24
CA LEU A 69 15.72 -11.91 8.01
C LEU A 69 15.33 -10.42 8.00
N THR A 70 16.31 -9.52 8.07
CA THR A 70 16.11 -8.08 7.92
C THR A 70 15.54 -7.74 6.54
N ALA A 71 16.15 -8.26 5.48
CA ALA A 71 15.67 -8.07 4.12
C ALA A 71 14.24 -8.60 3.94
N ALA A 72 13.93 -9.77 4.50
CA ALA A 72 12.59 -10.35 4.44
C ALA A 72 11.54 -9.50 5.18
N ARG A 73 11.86 -8.99 6.37
CA ARG A 73 10.97 -8.12 7.16
C ARG A 73 10.72 -6.79 6.45
N ILE A 74 11.76 -6.14 5.96
CA ILE A 74 11.65 -4.88 5.20
C ILE A 74 10.85 -5.12 3.93
N GLY A 75 11.18 -6.18 3.18
CA GLY A 75 10.49 -6.55 1.95
C GLY A 75 8.99 -6.79 2.17
N LEU A 76 8.60 -7.43 3.27
CA LEU A 76 7.20 -7.62 3.64
C LEU A 76 6.48 -6.29 3.84
N LEU A 77 7.06 -5.38 4.63
CA LEU A 77 6.45 -4.07 4.92
C LEU A 77 6.34 -3.21 3.66
N VAL A 78 7.41 -3.16 2.86
CA VAL A 78 7.48 -2.44 1.59
C VAL A 78 6.44 -2.94 0.60
N GLN A 79 6.33 -4.27 0.41
CA GLN A 79 5.35 -4.87 -0.50
C GLN A 79 3.90 -4.65 -0.03
N ALA A 80 3.68 -4.60 1.29
CA ALA A 80 2.35 -4.37 1.85
C ALA A 80 1.90 -2.90 1.73
N CYS A 81 2.82 -1.94 1.72
CA CYS A 81 2.55 -0.50 1.79
C CYS A 81 1.59 -0.03 0.68
N ASP A 82 2.07 0.05 -0.57
CA ASP A 82 1.28 0.59 -1.66
C ASP A 82 0.18 -0.38 -2.14
N ALA A 83 0.40 -1.69 -2.01
CA ALA A 83 -0.62 -2.68 -2.35
C ALA A 83 -1.85 -2.58 -1.41
N THR A 84 -1.65 -2.36 -0.11
CA THR A 84 -2.80 -2.21 0.81
C THR A 84 -3.40 -0.81 0.72
N ALA A 85 -2.56 0.22 0.55
CA ALA A 85 -3.03 1.59 0.33
C ALA A 85 -3.91 1.68 -0.93
N GLY A 86 -3.53 1.00 -2.01
CA GLY A 86 -4.32 0.92 -3.22
C GLY A 86 -5.67 0.24 -3.03
N LEU A 87 -5.77 -0.83 -2.23
CA LEU A 87 -7.07 -1.45 -1.89
C LEU A 87 -7.99 -0.44 -1.18
N ILE A 88 -7.46 0.28 -0.20
CA ILE A 88 -8.20 1.30 0.55
C ILE A 88 -8.64 2.44 -0.37
N GLY A 89 -7.69 3.01 -1.12
CA GLY A 89 -7.93 4.15 -1.99
C GLY A 89 -8.90 3.84 -3.12
N ASN A 90 -8.78 2.69 -3.78
CA ASN A 90 -9.67 2.30 -4.88
C ASN A 90 -11.11 2.10 -4.38
N ALA A 91 -11.30 1.42 -3.25
CA ALA A 91 -12.62 1.23 -2.65
C ALA A 91 -13.25 2.57 -2.21
N LEU A 92 -12.45 3.47 -1.64
CA LEU A 92 -12.90 4.79 -1.23
C LEU A 92 -13.23 5.68 -2.43
N SER A 93 -12.41 5.66 -3.47
CA SER A 93 -12.66 6.37 -4.74
C SER A 93 -13.90 5.82 -5.46
N ALA A 94 -14.14 4.51 -5.46
CA ALA A 94 -15.37 3.93 -6.01
C ALA A 94 -16.63 4.47 -5.32
N SER A 95 -16.56 4.73 -4.01
CA SER A 95 -17.66 5.36 -3.27
C SER A 95 -17.98 6.77 -3.78
N LEU A 96 -17.02 7.54 -4.33
CA LEU A 96 -17.27 8.84 -4.98
C LEU A 96 -18.20 8.70 -6.18
N ALA A 97 -18.00 7.64 -6.96
CA ALA A 97 -18.76 7.39 -8.16
C ALA A 97 -20.18 6.86 -7.86
N GLY A 98 -20.61 6.89 -6.59
CA GLY A 98 -21.88 6.33 -6.14
C GLY A 98 -21.93 4.81 -6.22
N LYS A 99 -20.78 4.15 -6.36
CA LYS A 99 -20.68 2.69 -6.41
C LYS A 99 -20.47 2.13 -5.01
N PRO A 100 -20.91 0.90 -4.74
CA PRO A 100 -20.52 0.20 -3.52
C PRO A 100 -19.00 0.15 -3.39
N ALA A 101 -18.48 0.43 -2.19
CA ALA A 101 -17.05 0.31 -1.88
C ALA A 101 -16.66 -1.17 -1.73
N GLU A 102 -16.60 -1.89 -2.84
CA GLU A 102 -16.16 -3.29 -2.89
C GLU A 102 -14.64 -3.36 -3.00
N LEU A 103 -14.00 -3.92 -1.97
CA LEU A 103 -12.55 -3.86 -1.80
C LEU A 103 -11.74 -4.46 -2.95
N LEU A 104 -12.29 -5.47 -3.63
CA LEU A 104 -11.60 -6.21 -4.69
C LEU A 104 -12.13 -5.92 -6.09
N ALA A 105 -13.04 -4.94 -6.23
CA ALA A 105 -13.57 -4.56 -7.54
C ALA A 105 -12.49 -3.94 -8.44
N GLU A 106 -11.60 -3.12 -7.86
CA GLU A 106 -10.43 -2.54 -8.52
C GLU A 106 -9.16 -2.91 -7.73
N PRO A 107 -8.58 -4.10 -7.93
CA PRO A 107 -7.37 -4.49 -7.22
C PRO A 107 -6.17 -3.66 -7.67
N PRO A 108 -5.25 -3.31 -6.74
CA PRO A 108 -4.22 -2.33 -7.03
C PRO A 108 -3.05 -2.88 -7.83
N VAL A 109 -2.68 -4.14 -7.65
CA VAL A 109 -1.60 -4.75 -8.43
C VAL A 109 -2.22 -5.50 -9.60
N VAL A 110 -1.85 -5.13 -10.83
CA VAL A 110 -2.48 -5.68 -12.06
C VAL A 110 -1.75 -6.91 -12.59
N ALA A 111 -0.45 -7.04 -12.33
CA ALA A 111 0.35 -8.18 -12.77
C ALA A 111 1.50 -8.50 -11.81
N THR A 112 2.01 -9.72 -11.90
CA THR A 112 3.27 -10.13 -11.25
C THR A 112 4.30 -10.54 -12.29
N ARG A 113 5.58 -10.39 -11.98
CA ARG A 113 6.67 -10.89 -12.81
C ARG A 113 7.19 -12.21 -12.25
N ARG A 114 7.42 -13.19 -13.11
CA ARG A 114 7.96 -14.52 -12.79
C ARG A 114 9.18 -14.79 -13.65
N ARG A 115 10.14 -15.56 -13.13
CA ARG A 115 11.26 -16.06 -13.93
C ARG A 115 11.04 -17.54 -14.24
N VAL A 116 10.95 -17.88 -15.52
CA VAL A 116 10.75 -19.24 -16.04
C VAL A 116 11.86 -19.51 -17.04
N ASP A 117 12.65 -20.56 -16.82
CA ASP A 117 13.78 -20.95 -17.66
C ASP A 117 14.72 -19.77 -18.02
N GLY A 118 15.02 -18.94 -17.01
CA GLY A 118 15.89 -17.76 -17.15
C GLY A 118 15.21 -16.52 -17.75
N SER A 119 13.97 -16.61 -18.24
CA SER A 119 13.23 -15.50 -18.86
C SER A 119 12.21 -14.87 -17.91
N ASP A 120 12.04 -13.54 -17.99
CA ASP A 120 10.97 -12.85 -17.26
C ASP A 120 9.65 -12.99 -18.02
N VAL A 121 8.60 -13.40 -17.30
CA VAL A 121 7.24 -13.55 -17.78
C VAL A 121 6.32 -12.70 -16.91
N THR A 122 5.52 -11.84 -17.54
CA THR A 122 4.46 -11.09 -16.87
C THR A 122 3.21 -11.95 -16.79
N VAL A 123 2.67 -12.11 -15.59
CA VAL A 123 1.46 -12.88 -15.30
C VAL A 123 0.39 -11.91 -14.82
N SER A 124 -0.71 -11.79 -15.58
CA SER A 124 -1.85 -10.98 -15.20
C SER A 124 -2.50 -11.50 -13.91
N LEU A 125 -2.95 -10.59 -13.06
CA LEU A 125 -3.74 -10.88 -11.85
C LEU A 125 -5.25 -10.63 -12.06
N THR A 126 -5.70 -10.36 -13.30
CA THR A 126 -7.13 -10.21 -13.59
C THR A 126 -7.93 -11.41 -13.09
N GLY A 127 -8.95 -11.17 -12.27
CA GLY A 127 -9.79 -12.21 -11.66
C GLY A 127 -9.13 -12.98 -10.49
N THR A 128 -7.83 -12.79 -10.25
CA THR A 128 -7.08 -13.41 -9.14
C THR A 128 -6.17 -12.35 -8.50
N PRO A 129 -6.74 -11.34 -7.83
CA PRO A 129 -5.99 -10.16 -7.35
C PRO A 129 -4.89 -10.46 -6.34
N PHE A 130 -4.97 -11.61 -5.68
CA PHE A 130 -3.95 -12.12 -4.77
C PHE A 130 -3.16 -13.30 -5.36
N GLY A 131 -3.24 -13.54 -6.67
CA GLY A 131 -2.71 -14.73 -7.32
C GLY A 131 -3.49 -16.00 -6.93
N ALA A 132 -2.96 -17.15 -7.36
CA ALA A 132 -3.54 -18.46 -7.08
C ALA A 132 -2.46 -19.56 -7.05
N GLY A 133 -2.80 -20.70 -6.47
CA GLY A 133 -1.94 -21.89 -6.43
C GLY A 133 -0.73 -21.73 -5.52
N PRO A 134 0.41 -22.41 -5.81
CA PRO A 134 1.58 -22.42 -4.92
C PRO A 134 2.23 -21.06 -4.64
N ARG A 135 1.82 -20.03 -5.38
CA ARG A 135 2.35 -18.66 -5.30
C ARG A 135 1.25 -17.63 -5.04
N GLU A 136 0.10 -18.07 -4.51
CA GLU A 136 -0.92 -17.17 -3.98
C GLU A 136 -0.34 -16.32 -2.84
N CYS A 137 -0.85 -15.10 -2.70
CA CYS A 137 -0.39 -14.16 -1.71
C CYS A 137 -0.74 -14.67 -0.31
N PRO A 138 0.25 -14.96 0.56
CA PRO A 138 -0.01 -15.41 1.92
C PRO A 138 -0.61 -14.29 2.79
N GLY A 139 -0.50 -13.04 2.35
CA GLY A 139 -0.96 -11.85 3.05
C GLY A 139 -2.41 -11.44 2.76
N SER A 140 -3.14 -12.14 1.88
CA SER A 140 -4.46 -11.71 1.40
C SER A 140 -5.45 -11.42 2.53
N ARG A 141 -5.54 -12.33 3.51
CA ARG A 141 -6.40 -12.16 4.69
C ARG A 141 -6.03 -10.92 5.52
N HIS A 142 -4.75 -10.64 5.68
CA HIS A 142 -4.28 -9.48 6.43
C HIS A 142 -4.54 -8.18 5.67
N ALA A 143 -4.26 -8.14 4.36
CA ALA A 143 -4.53 -6.98 3.52
C ALA A 143 -6.03 -6.61 3.52
N ILE A 144 -6.91 -7.61 3.40
CA ILE A 144 -8.36 -7.42 3.46
C ILE A 144 -8.79 -6.90 4.83
N ALA A 145 -8.31 -7.50 5.92
CA ALA A 145 -8.67 -7.08 7.28
C ALA A 145 -8.22 -5.65 7.57
N LEU A 146 -6.98 -5.29 7.21
CA LEU A 146 -6.43 -3.95 7.40
C LEU A 146 -7.23 -2.91 6.61
N ALA A 147 -7.47 -3.17 5.32
CA ALA A 147 -8.21 -2.24 4.49
C ALA A 147 -9.67 -2.09 4.94
N THR A 148 -10.32 -3.19 5.36
CA THR A 148 -11.66 -3.15 5.94
C THR A 148 -11.70 -2.28 7.20
N GLY A 149 -10.72 -2.43 8.10
CA GLY A 149 -10.63 -1.62 9.32
C GLY A 149 -10.48 -0.12 9.02
N VAL A 150 -9.63 0.25 8.05
CA VAL A 150 -9.47 1.65 7.64
C VAL A 150 -10.76 2.20 7.02
N LEU A 151 -11.42 1.47 6.13
CA LEU A 151 -12.69 1.89 5.53
C LEU A 151 -13.81 2.03 6.59
N GLN A 152 -13.82 1.18 7.62
CA GLN A 152 -14.75 1.31 8.74
C GLN A 152 -14.47 2.56 9.57
N ALA A 153 -13.20 2.89 9.82
CA ALA A 153 -12.81 4.11 10.55
C ALA A 153 -13.14 5.39 9.77
N LEU A 154 -13.17 5.33 8.44
CA LEU A 154 -13.54 6.43 7.56
C LEU A 154 -15.06 6.61 7.38
N ARG A 155 -15.89 5.80 8.05
CA ARG A 155 -17.36 6.01 8.04
C ARG A 155 -17.70 7.37 8.63
N GLY A 156 -18.57 8.12 7.94
CA GLY A 156 -18.95 9.48 8.36
C GLY A 156 -18.00 10.57 7.86
N PHE A 157 -16.93 10.21 7.13
CA PHE A 157 -16.19 11.16 6.33
C PHE A 157 -16.78 11.24 4.92
N ARG A 158 -16.61 12.40 4.27
CA ARG A 158 -16.85 12.57 2.84
C ARG A 158 -15.59 13.10 2.19
N LEU A 159 -15.39 12.69 0.95
CA LEU A 159 -14.31 13.23 0.14
C LEU A 159 -14.64 14.66 -0.29
N THR A 160 -13.62 15.50 -0.37
CA THR A 160 -13.74 16.92 -0.75
C THR A 160 -13.35 17.18 -2.21
N GLU A 161 -12.65 16.24 -2.84
CA GLU A 161 -12.21 16.32 -4.24
C GLU A 161 -13.25 15.76 -5.20
N ALA A 162 -13.42 16.40 -6.36
CA ALA A 162 -14.33 15.97 -7.42
C ALA A 162 -13.72 14.91 -8.36
N GLU A 163 -12.39 14.91 -8.52
CA GLU A 163 -11.65 14.01 -9.41
C GLU A 163 -10.51 13.33 -8.67
N THR A 164 -10.30 12.04 -8.94
CA THR A 164 -9.18 11.29 -8.36
C THR A 164 -7.93 11.39 -9.24
N ALA A 165 -6.85 11.94 -8.69
CA ALA A 165 -5.52 11.84 -9.27
C ALA A 165 -4.94 10.44 -9.01
N TRP A 166 -4.24 9.88 -10.00
CA TRP A 166 -3.71 8.51 -9.93
C TRP A 166 -2.18 8.50 -9.94
N VAL A 167 -1.58 7.54 -9.24
CA VAL A 167 -0.15 7.30 -9.34
C VAL A 167 0.20 6.85 -10.76
N SER A 168 1.22 7.48 -11.35
CA SER A 168 1.75 7.07 -12.66
C SER A 168 2.58 5.81 -12.50
N SER A 169 1.94 4.64 -12.62
CA SER A 169 2.60 3.34 -12.54
C SER A 169 1.97 2.35 -13.52
N PRO A 170 2.80 1.58 -14.26
CA PRO A 170 2.29 0.57 -15.19
C PRO A 170 1.71 -0.66 -14.47
N ASN A 171 2.02 -0.87 -13.18
CA ASN A 171 1.62 -2.07 -12.45
C ASN A 171 0.84 -1.78 -11.16
N LEU A 172 0.60 -0.51 -10.83
CA LEU A 172 -0.09 -0.09 -9.61
C LEU A 172 -1.26 0.84 -9.95
N ARG A 173 -2.47 0.39 -9.61
CA ARG A 173 -3.71 1.15 -9.65
C ARG A 173 -4.00 1.67 -8.24
N MET A 174 -3.66 2.94 -7.99
CA MET A 174 -3.83 3.56 -6.68
C MET A 174 -4.01 5.08 -6.81
N PRO A 175 -4.94 5.70 -6.07
CA PRO A 175 -5.06 7.15 -6.00
C PRO A 175 -3.76 7.76 -5.45
N ALA A 176 -3.31 8.85 -6.04
CA ALA A 176 -2.16 9.58 -5.51
C ALA A 176 -2.53 10.31 -4.20
N VAL A 177 -3.72 10.89 -4.16
CA VAL A 177 -4.27 11.72 -3.07
C VAL A 177 -5.77 11.45 -2.98
N LEU A 178 -6.31 11.44 -1.77
CA LEU A 178 -7.75 11.43 -1.51
C LEU A 178 -8.05 12.27 -0.29
N ARG A 179 -8.57 13.50 -0.49
CA ARG A 179 -8.88 14.42 0.60
C ARG A 179 -10.27 14.18 1.16
N VAL A 180 -10.37 14.05 2.49
CA VAL A 180 -11.63 13.86 3.21
C VAL A 180 -11.85 14.94 4.28
N THR A 181 -13.12 15.20 4.56
CA THR A 181 -13.59 16.01 5.68
C THR A 181 -14.68 15.25 6.43
N ARG A 182 -14.93 15.60 7.70
CA ARG A 182 -16.02 15.00 8.48
C ARG A 182 -17.37 15.48 7.94
N GLY A 183 -18.26 14.55 7.63
CA GLY A 183 -19.55 14.81 6.99
C GLY A 183 -20.75 14.91 7.91
#